data_AF-X0J5D4-F1
#
_entry.id   AF-X0J5D4-F1
#
_cell.length_a   1.000
_cell.length_b   1.000
_cell.length_c   1.000
_cell.angle_alpha   90.00
_cell.angle_beta   90.00
_cell.angle_gamma   90.00
#
_symmetry.space_group_name_H-M   'P 1'
#
loop_
_entity.id
_entity.type
_entity.pdbx_description
1 polymer ?
#
loop_
_entity_poly.entity_id
_entity_poly.type
_entity_poly.pdbx_seq_one_letter_code
_entity_poly.pdbx_strand_id
1 'polypeptide(L)'
;MATNQTFWPGPITIVGTGNIIKRRDINIGTDLEEWQQRHDAFLDAPLHLLTETGFSQSNGFYGPFELEDEFYTASAPFNKAIGSVRTGFSTQQMETLRNQLRIAKQRNLKSRLWGLPDWPISYRDYVWKILMQEGIDLLNANDIASVAIKYRQLGYPREAA
;
A
#
# COMPACT_ATOMS: atom_id res chain seq x y z
N MET A 1 22.55 -24.80 20.62
CA MET A 1 21.91 -23.58 21.15
C MET A 1 20.43 -23.70 20.88
N ALA A 2 19.59 -23.87 21.91
CA ALA A 2 18.14 -23.94 21.73
C ALA A 2 17.60 -22.50 21.69
N THR A 3 17.07 -22.08 20.55
CA THR A 3 16.32 -20.82 20.47
C THR A 3 15.01 -21.00 21.23
N ASN A 4 14.83 -20.29 22.34
CA ASN A 4 13.55 -20.17 23.03
C ASN A 4 12.55 -19.45 22.11
N GLN A 5 11.90 -20.20 21.21
CA GLN A 5 10.85 -19.66 20.35
C GLN A 5 9.54 -19.67 21.15
N THR A 6 9.18 -18.50 21.65
CA THR A 6 7.87 -18.26 22.26
C THR A 6 6.87 -18.03 21.12
N PHE A 7 5.87 -18.90 20.97
CA PHE A 7 4.81 -18.71 19.97
C PHE A 7 3.75 -17.76 20.50
N TRP A 8 3.40 -16.73 19.73
CA TRP A 8 2.34 -15.77 20.05
C TRP A 8 1.17 -15.99 19.08
N PRO A 9 0.06 -16.62 19.51
CA PRO A 9 -1.08 -16.83 18.63
C PRO A 9 -1.75 -15.50 18.30
N GLY A 10 -2.11 -15.30 17.02
CA GLY A 10 -2.80 -14.12 16.51
C GLY A 10 -3.22 -14.30 15.05
N PRO A 11 -4.16 -13.47 14.56
CA PRO A 11 -4.58 -13.53 13.16
C PRO A 11 -3.44 -13.15 12.21
N ILE A 12 -3.41 -13.78 11.04
CA ILE A 12 -2.45 -13.48 9.96
C ILE A 12 -3.26 -13.02 8.74
N THR A 13 -2.86 -11.89 8.16
CA THR A 13 -3.39 -11.40 6.88
C THR A 13 -2.35 -11.65 5.80
N ILE A 14 -2.73 -12.36 4.74
CA ILE A 14 -1.87 -12.66 3.60
C ILE A 14 -2.24 -11.74 2.45
N VAL A 15 -1.27 -11.03 1.87
CA VAL A 15 -1.52 -10.15 0.72
C VAL A 15 -0.64 -10.52 -0.45
N GLY A 16 -1.27 -11.00 -1.54
CA GLY A 16 -0.64 -11.26 -2.82
C GLY A 16 -0.41 -9.96 -3.59
N THR A 17 0.85 -9.58 -3.78
CA THR A 17 1.23 -8.37 -4.52
C THR A 17 1.82 -8.69 -5.90
N GLY A 18 2.01 -7.67 -6.74
CA GLY A 18 2.60 -7.81 -8.07
C GLY A 18 1.54 -8.04 -9.16
N ASN A 19 1.91 -8.76 -10.22
CA ASN A 19 1.02 -8.95 -11.38
C ASN A 19 -0.03 -10.07 -11.16
N ILE A 20 -0.28 -10.44 -9.91
CA ILE A 20 -1.19 -11.52 -9.50
C ILE A 20 -2.64 -11.22 -9.87
N ILE A 21 -3.00 -9.95 -10.09
CA ILE A 21 -4.32 -9.56 -10.60
C ILE A 21 -4.63 -10.21 -11.96
N LYS A 22 -3.61 -10.61 -12.73
CA LYS A 22 -3.83 -11.38 -13.97
C LYS A 22 -4.19 -12.86 -13.73
N ARG A 23 -4.08 -13.33 -12.49
CA ARG A 23 -4.39 -14.68 -12.00
C ARG A 23 -5.13 -14.61 -10.65
N ARG A 24 -6.34 -14.03 -10.68
CA ARG A 24 -7.21 -13.90 -9.50
C ARG A 24 -7.69 -15.24 -8.94
N ASP A 25 -7.68 -16.28 -9.78
CA ASP A 25 -7.97 -17.66 -9.41
C ASP A 25 -7.04 -18.20 -8.32
N ILE A 26 -5.86 -17.61 -8.11
CA ILE A 26 -4.96 -18.00 -7.00
C ILE A 26 -5.54 -17.59 -5.64
N ASN A 27 -6.34 -16.53 -5.59
CA ASN A 27 -6.93 -16.04 -4.34
C ASN A 27 -8.29 -16.67 -4.04
N ILE A 28 -8.94 -17.25 -5.04
CA ILE A 28 -10.29 -17.82 -4.92
C ILE A 28 -10.13 -19.33 -4.71
N GLY A 29 -10.65 -19.84 -3.60
CA GLY A 29 -10.65 -21.27 -3.31
C GLY A 29 -11.48 -22.08 -4.31
N THR A 30 -11.62 -23.39 -4.07
CA THR A 30 -12.46 -24.25 -4.92
C THR A 30 -13.96 -23.97 -4.79
N ASP A 31 -14.37 -23.27 -3.73
CA ASP A 31 -15.75 -22.86 -3.45
C ASP A 31 -15.81 -21.34 -3.26
N LEU A 32 -16.55 -20.66 -4.15
CA LEU A 32 -16.68 -19.21 -4.14
C LEU A 32 -17.59 -18.73 -3.00
N GLU A 33 -18.62 -19.49 -2.64
CA GLU A 33 -19.57 -19.12 -1.58
C GLU A 33 -18.88 -19.21 -0.21
N GLU A 34 -18.09 -20.25 0.00
CA GLU A 34 -17.24 -20.37 1.20
C GLU A 34 -16.20 -19.24 1.26
N TRP A 35 -15.52 -18.95 0.14
CA TRP A 35 -14.51 -17.90 0.07
C TRP A 35 -15.08 -16.51 0.39
N GLN A 36 -16.28 -16.19 -0.13
CA GLN A 36 -16.97 -14.93 0.16
C GLN A 36 -17.34 -14.78 1.64
N GLN A 37 -17.57 -15.89 2.35
CA GLN A 37 -17.86 -15.87 3.78
C GLN A 37 -16.57 -15.81 4.64
N ARG A 38 -15.48 -16.43 4.17
CA ARG A 38 -14.23 -16.54 4.94
C ARG A 38 -13.01 -16.68 4.03
N HIS A 39 -12.12 -15.70 4.08
CA HIS A 39 -10.78 -15.76 3.50
C HIS A 39 -9.77 -14.95 4.34
N ASP A 40 -8.51 -15.39 4.32
CA ASP A 40 -7.37 -14.74 4.99
C ASP A 40 -6.29 -14.27 3.99
N ALA A 41 -6.52 -14.54 2.70
CA ALA A 41 -5.71 -14.11 1.58
C ALA A 41 -6.43 -13.03 0.76
N PHE A 42 -5.70 -11.96 0.50
CA PHE A 42 -6.17 -10.76 -0.18
C PHE A 42 -5.23 -10.39 -1.30
N LEU A 43 -5.72 -9.56 -2.22
CA LEU A 43 -4.92 -8.97 -3.29
C LEU A 43 -4.49 -7.55 -2.94
N ASP A 44 -3.53 -7.06 -3.72
CA ASP A 44 -3.05 -5.69 -3.70
C ASP A 44 -3.63 -4.89 -4.87
N ALA A 45 -4.49 -3.92 -4.59
CA ALA A 45 -5.14 -3.10 -5.59
C ALA A 45 -4.16 -2.10 -6.23
N PRO A 46 -4.31 -1.73 -7.52
CA PRO A 46 -3.50 -0.69 -8.13
C PRO A 46 -3.90 0.71 -7.63
N LEU A 47 -3.18 1.26 -6.66
CA LEU A 47 -3.49 2.55 -6.03
C LEU A 47 -3.67 3.71 -7.04
N HIS A 48 -2.82 3.76 -8.07
CA HIS A 48 -2.87 4.83 -9.08
C HIS A 48 -4.03 4.70 -10.08
N LEU A 49 -4.77 3.59 -10.05
CA LEU A 49 -5.99 3.40 -10.86
C LEU A 49 -7.27 3.49 -10.03
N LEU A 50 -7.15 3.49 -8.70
CA LEU A 50 -8.28 3.42 -7.78
C LEU A 50 -9.20 4.63 -7.96
N THR A 51 -10.49 4.38 -8.07
CA THR A 51 -11.56 5.39 -8.02
C THR A 51 -12.47 5.09 -6.83
N GLU A 52 -13.40 6.00 -6.54
CA GLU A 52 -14.34 5.84 -5.42
C GLU A 52 -15.23 4.60 -5.56
N THR A 53 -15.47 4.14 -6.80
CA THR A 53 -16.41 3.05 -7.13
C THR A 53 -15.77 1.92 -7.93
N GLY A 54 -14.43 1.85 -8.00
CA GLY A 54 -13.74 0.80 -8.75
C GLY A 54 -12.35 1.22 -9.23
N PHE A 55 -12.09 0.99 -10.52
CA PHE A 55 -10.82 1.32 -11.16
C PHE A 55 -11.01 2.08 -12.47
N SER A 56 -10.10 3.02 -12.73
CA SER A 56 -9.94 3.65 -14.04
C SER A 56 -9.37 2.65 -15.06
N GLN A 57 -9.83 2.76 -16.30
CA GLN A 57 -9.33 1.90 -17.37
C GLN A 57 -7.87 2.23 -17.69
N SER A 58 -7.03 1.19 -17.77
CA SER A 58 -5.65 1.34 -18.24
C SER A 58 -5.16 0.08 -18.96
N ASN A 59 -4.26 0.27 -19.92
CA ASN A 59 -3.62 -0.83 -20.65
C ASN A 59 -2.91 -1.77 -19.67
N GLY A 60 -3.33 -3.03 -19.64
CA GLY A 60 -2.72 -4.08 -18.82
C GLY A 60 -3.38 -4.34 -17.46
N PHE A 61 -4.41 -3.57 -17.09
CA PHE A 61 -5.30 -3.89 -15.97
C PHE A 61 -6.65 -4.41 -16.50
N TYR A 62 -6.78 -5.73 -16.53
CA TYR A 62 -8.00 -6.43 -16.94
C TYR A 62 -8.80 -6.77 -15.69
N GLY A 63 -9.63 -5.83 -15.22
CA GLY A 63 -10.46 -6.08 -14.04
C GLY A 63 -11.44 -4.96 -13.78
N PRO A 64 -12.48 -4.78 -14.61
CA PRO A 64 -13.53 -3.82 -14.30
C PRO A 64 -14.40 -4.27 -13.11
N PHE A 65 -14.32 -5.54 -12.71
CA PHE A 65 -15.07 -6.10 -11.59
C PHE A 65 -14.15 -6.35 -10.40
N GLU A 66 -14.57 -5.79 -9.27
CA GLU A 66 -14.04 -6.08 -7.94
C GLU A 66 -15.00 -7.07 -7.30
N LEU A 67 -14.47 -8.14 -6.71
CA LEU A 67 -15.25 -8.90 -5.75
C LEU A 67 -15.22 -8.18 -4.40
N GLU A 68 -16.29 -8.34 -3.62
CA GLU A 68 -16.35 -7.79 -2.27
C GLU A 68 -15.18 -8.33 -1.44
N ASP A 69 -14.54 -7.42 -0.68
CA ASP A 69 -13.42 -7.71 0.22
C ASP A 69 -12.18 -8.40 -0.38
N GLU A 70 -12.02 -8.39 -1.71
CA GLU A 70 -10.89 -9.05 -2.38
C GLU A 70 -9.53 -8.41 -2.08
N PHE A 71 -9.50 -7.15 -1.65
CA PHE A 71 -8.29 -6.35 -1.50
C PHE A 71 -8.09 -5.89 -0.05
N TYR A 72 -6.84 -5.94 0.41
CA TYR A 72 -6.46 -5.41 1.72
C TYR A 72 -5.52 -4.19 1.62
N THR A 73 -4.61 -4.21 0.65
CA THR A 73 -3.75 -3.07 0.33
C THR A 73 -4.10 -2.46 -1.01
N ALA A 74 -3.70 -1.22 -1.20
CA ALA A 74 -3.62 -0.59 -2.50
C ALA A 74 -2.21 -0.03 -2.70
N SER A 75 -1.47 -0.55 -3.68
CA SER A 75 -0.10 -0.13 -3.95
C SER A 75 0.15 0.34 -5.37
N ALA A 76 1.17 1.20 -5.52
CA ALA A 76 1.64 1.64 -6.83
C ALA A 76 3.14 1.96 -6.84
N PRO A 77 3.79 1.83 -8.02
CA PRO A 77 5.10 2.44 -8.23
C PRO A 77 4.99 3.95 -8.06
N PHE A 78 5.83 4.55 -7.22
CA PHE A 78 5.80 5.98 -6.91
C PHE A 78 5.91 6.84 -8.17
N ASN A 79 6.79 6.48 -9.10
CA ASN A 79 6.96 7.18 -10.37
C ASN A 79 5.72 7.10 -11.29
N LYS A 80 4.93 6.02 -11.18
CA LYS A 80 3.69 5.85 -11.95
C LYS A 80 2.53 6.62 -11.32
N ALA A 81 2.47 6.63 -9.99
CA ALA A 81 1.43 7.31 -9.23
C ALA A 81 1.59 8.83 -9.20
N ILE A 82 2.83 9.32 -9.02
CA ILE A 82 3.15 10.72 -8.72
C ILE A 82 4.11 11.33 -9.76
N GLY A 83 5.01 10.54 -10.33
CA GLY A 83 6.08 11.01 -11.21
C GLY A 83 7.36 11.38 -10.47
N SER A 84 8.18 12.24 -11.09
CA SER A 84 9.43 12.73 -10.51
C SER A 84 9.16 13.92 -9.60
N VAL A 85 9.72 13.89 -8.39
CA VAL A 85 9.63 14.99 -7.40
C VAL A 85 11.01 15.52 -7.01
N ARG A 86 12.01 15.40 -7.92
CA ARG A 86 13.41 15.82 -7.68
C ARG A 86 13.55 17.28 -7.25
N THR A 87 12.62 18.14 -7.65
CA THR A 87 12.57 19.57 -7.31
C THR A 87 11.53 19.88 -6.23
N GLY A 88 11.05 18.86 -5.51
CA GLY A 88 9.90 18.94 -4.62
C GLY A 88 8.60 18.48 -5.29
N PHE A 89 7.58 18.25 -4.48
CA PHE A 89 6.23 17.99 -4.98
C PHE A 89 5.62 19.30 -5.50
N SER A 90 5.11 19.29 -6.73
CA SER A 90 4.24 20.35 -7.23
C SER A 90 2.86 20.31 -6.56
N THR A 91 2.09 21.39 -6.68
CA THR A 91 0.70 21.43 -6.20
C THR A 91 -0.13 20.29 -6.78
N GLN A 92 -0.01 20.05 -8.09
CA GLN A 92 -0.72 18.96 -8.75
C GLN A 92 -0.32 17.59 -8.22
N GLN A 93 0.97 17.38 -7.93
CA GLN A 93 1.45 16.11 -7.37
C GLN A 93 0.95 15.89 -5.95
N MET A 94 0.88 16.96 -5.14
CA MET A 94 0.29 16.89 -3.80
C MET A 94 -1.21 16.57 -3.85
N GLU A 95 -1.95 17.19 -4.78
CA GLU A 95 -3.37 16.90 -4.98
C GLU A 95 -3.59 15.44 -5.41
N THR A 96 -2.80 14.95 -6.36
CA THR A 96 -2.85 13.55 -6.80
C THR A 96 -2.56 12.59 -5.64
N LEU A 97 -1.51 12.85 -4.85
CA LEU A 97 -1.18 12.05 -3.67
C LEU A 97 -2.35 12.00 -2.68
N ARG A 98 -2.84 13.17 -2.26
CA ARG A 98 -3.95 13.29 -1.31
C ARG A 98 -5.21 12.59 -1.80
N ASN A 99 -5.54 12.74 -3.08
CA ASN A 99 -6.71 12.10 -3.65
C ASN A 99 -6.59 10.57 -3.63
N GLN A 100 -5.43 10.02 -4.03
CA GLN A 100 -5.19 8.57 -3.99
C GLN A 100 -5.29 8.02 -2.55
N LEU A 101 -4.65 8.67 -1.57
CA LEU A 101 -4.71 8.25 -0.17
C LEU A 101 -6.13 8.34 0.39
N ARG A 102 -6.86 9.42 0.08
CA ARG A 102 -8.26 9.59 0.47
C ARG A 102 -9.14 8.48 -0.09
N ILE A 103 -9.03 8.16 -1.38
CA ILE A 103 -9.82 7.11 -2.02
C ILE A 103 -9.49 5.74 -1.40
N ALA A 104 -8.20 5.42 -1.21
CA ALA A 104 -7.80 4.18 -0.55
C ALA A 104 -8.42 4.07 0.86
N LYS A 105 -8.36 5.13 1.65
CA LYS A 105 -8.96 5.18 2.98
C LYS A 105 -10.48 5.02 2.96
N GLN A 106 -11.18 5.70 2.05
CA GLN A 106 -12.64 5.57 1.88
C GLN A 106 -13.05 4.15 1.50
N ARG A 107 -12.17 3.46 0.78
CA ARG A 107 -12.34 2.06 0.37
C ARG A 107 -11.80 1.05 1.39
N ASN A 108 -11.38 1.51 2.56
CA ASN A 108 -10.80 0.68 3.62
C ASN A 108 -9.54 -0.11 3.20
N LEU A 109 -8.77 0.42 2.25
CA LEU A 109 -7.53 -0.20 1.75
C LEU A 109 -6.30 0.49 2.34
N LYS A 110 -5.30 -0.30 2.72
CA LYS A 110 -4.02 0.22 3.23
C LYS A 110 -3.13 0.68 2.06
N SER A 111 -2.86 1.98 2.01
CA SER A 111 -2.10 2.61 0.94
C SER A 111 -0.59 2.34 1.05
N ARG A 112 0.06 2.06 -0.09
CA ARG A 112 1.52 1.85 -0.18
C ARG A 112 2.09 2.41 -1.48
N LEU A 113 3.17 3.18 -1.40
CA LEU A 113 3.96 3.56 -2.58
C LEU A 113 5.33 2.90 -2.51
N TRP A 114 5.73 2.22 -3.58
CA TRP A 114 7.01 1.52 -3.67
C TRP A 114 7.91 2.11 -4.76
N GLY A 115 9.20 1.73 -4.75
CA GLY A 115 10.20 2.37 -5.61
C GLY A 115 10.47 3.82 -5.21
N LEU A 116 10.45 4.09 -3.90
CA LEU A 116 10.82 5.38 -3.33
C LEU A 116 12.31 5.64 -3.57
N PRO A 117 12.74 6.91 -3.64
CA PRO A 117 14.15 7.22 -3.83
C PRO A 117 15.00 6.77 -2.65
N ASP A 118 16.12 6.10 -2.92
CA ASP A 118 17.08 5.68 -1.90
C ASP A 118 18.21 6.70 -1.68
N TRP A 119 18.52 7.50 -2.70
CA TRP A 119 19.61 8.47 -2.69
C TRP A 119 19.29 9.67 -3.60
N PRO A 120 19.77 10.89 -3.31
CA PRO A 120 20.48 11.31 -2.10
C PRO A 120 19.63 11.23 -0.83
N ILE A 121 20.28 11.07 0.34
CA ILE A 121 19.59 10.89 1.64
C ILE A 121 18.61 12.03 1.92
N SER A 122 18.99 13.27 1.60
CA SER A 122 18.11 14.43 1.77
C SER A 122 16.83 14.32 0.94
N TYR A 123 16.93 13.80 -0.29
CA TYR A 123 15.79 13.60 -1.18
C TYR A 123 14.90 12.44 -0.70
N ARG A 124 15.50 11.32 -0.29
CA ARG A 124 14.82 10.19 0.35
C ARG A 124 14.02 10.63 1.57
N ASP A 125 14.69 11.28 2.51
CA ASP A 125 14.10 11.73 3.77
C ASP A 125 12.97 12.76 3.54
N TYR A 126 13.13 13.63 2.52
CA TYR A 126 12.07 14.55 2.11
C TYR A 126 10.83 13.81 1.62
N VAL A 127 10.97 12.85 0.71
CA VAL A 127 9.83 12.06 0.20
C VAL A 127 9.16 11.29 1.33
N TRP A 128 9.92 10.60 2.18
CA TRP A 128 9.37 9.88 3.33
C TRP A 128 8.59 10.80 4.27
N LYS A 129 9.14 11.98 4.58
CA LYS A 129 8.46 12.97 5.41
C LYS A 129 7.10 13.36 4.83
N ILE A 130 7.05 13.71 3.55
CA ILE A 130 5.80 14.11 2.89
C ILE A 130 4.80 12.96 2.91
N LEU A 131 5.20 11.75 2.53
CA LEU A 131 4.28 10.60 2.51
C LEU A 131 3.69 10.29 3.89
N MET A 132 4.51 10.34 4.94
CA MET A 132 4.01 10.17 6.31
C MET A 132 3.06 11.31 6.71
N GLN A 133 3.40 12.57 6.39
CA GLN A 133 2.56 13.75 6.68
C GLN A 133 1.20 13.71 5.99
N GLU A 134 1.14 13.15 4.80
CA GLU A 134 -0.12 12.98 4.06
C GLU A 134 -0.87 11.69 4.47
N GLY A 135 -0.30 10.88 5.36
CA GLY A 135 -0.98 9.73 5.97
C GLY A 135 -0.93 8.44 5.16
N ILE A 136 0.19 8.15 4.48
CA ILE A 136 0.42 6.82 3.89
C ILE A 136 0.33 5.73 4.98
N ASP A 137 -0.37 4.63 4.72
CA ASP A 137 -0.49 3.54 5.71
C ASP A 137 0.79 2.72 5.82
N LEU A 138 1.40 2.39 4.67
CA LEU A 138 2.59 1.54 4.57
C LEU A 138 3.71 2.28 3.83
N LEU A 139 4.72 2.73 4.57
CA LEU A 139 5.92 3.34 3.98
C LEU A 139 6.91 2.26 3.51
N ASN A 140 7.16 2.18 2.20
CA ASN A 140 8.15 1.26 1.64
C ASN A 140 9.57 1.83 1.75
N ALA A 141 10.45 1.19 2.51
CA ALA A 141 11.82 1.68 2.71
C ALA A 141 12.84 0.55 2.80
N ASN A 142 14.03 0.80 2.24
CA ASN A 142 15.17 -0.11 2.31
C ASN A 142 15.96 0.03 3.63
N ASP A 143 16.02 1.24 4.19
CA ASP A 143 16.73 1.54 5.44
C ASP A 143 15.73 1.72 6.60
N ILE A 144 15.33 0.59 7.18
CA ILE A 144 14.32 0.49 8.24
C ILE A 144 14.76 1.25 9.49
N ALA A 145 16.05 1.20 9.83
CA ALA A 145 16.60 1.89 10.99
C ALA A 145 16.43 3.41 10.87
N SER A 146 16.78 3.98 9.70
CA SER A 146 16.59 5.41 9.44
C SER A 146 15.12 5.81 9.47
N VAL A 147 14.22 5.03 8.86
CA VAL A 147 12.77 5.29 8.92
C VAL A 147 12.27 5.33 10.35
N ALA A 148 12.65 4.35 11.19
CA ALA A 148 12.20 4.27 12.57
C ALA A 148 12.63 5.50 13.39
N ILE A 149 13.84 6.03 13.15
CA ILE A 149 14.31 7.27 13.78
C ILE A 149 13.46 8.46 13.32
N LYS A 150 13.22 8.60 12.01
CA LYS A 150 12.42 9.70 11.45
C LYS A 150 10.98 9.68 11.94
N TYR A 151 10.37 8.50 11.99
CA TYR A 151 8.99 8.34 12.46
C TYR A 151 8.83 8.88 13.90
N ARG A 152 9.78 8.56 14.78
CA ARG A 152 9.81 9.09 16.16
C ARG A 152 10.02 10.61 16.19
N GLN A 153 10.91 11.14 15.35
CA GLN A 153 11.19 12.58 15.27
C GLN A 153 9.99 13.41 14.79
N LEU A 154 9.13 12.82 13.96
CA LEU A 154 7.93 13.47 13.45
C LEU A 154 6.76 13.45 14.46
N GLY A 155 6.93 12.81 15.62
CA GLY A 155 5.94 12.83 16.70
C GLY A 155 4.65 12.07 16.37
N TYR A 156 4.69 11.11 15.43
CA TYR A 156 3.52 10.27 15.17
C TYR A 156 3.17 9.45 16.42
N PRO A 157 1.95 9.57 16.96
CA PRO A 157 1.53 8.74 18.07
C PRO A 157 1.55 7.28 17.60
N ARG A 158 2.01 6.38 18.47
CA ARG A 158 1.68 4.96 18.28
C ARG A 158 0.17 4.87 18.35
N GLU A 159 -0.48 4.41 17.29
CA GLU A 159 -1.83 3.89 17.45
C GLU A 159 -1.74 2.80 18.53
N ALA A 160 -2.55 2.95 19.59
CA ALA A 160 -2.55 1.98 20.67
C ALA A 160 -2.98 0.64 20.07
N ALA A 161 -2.10 -0.34 20.19
CA ALA A 161 -2.34 -1.72 19.75
C ALA A 161 -3.46 -2.38 20.57
#